data_AF-A0A060HRH2-F1
#
_entry.id   AF-A0A060HRH2-F1
#
_cell.length_a   1.000
_cell.length_b   1.000
_cell.length_c   1.000
_cell.angle_alpha   90.00
_cell.angle_beta   90.00
_cell.angle_gamma   90.00
#
_symmetry.space_group_name_H-M   'P 1'
#
loop_
_entity.id
_entity.type
_entity.pdbx_description
1 polymer ?
#
loop_
_entity_poly.entity_id
_entity_poly.type
_entity_poly.pdbx_seq_one_letter_code
_entity_poly.pdbx_strand_id
1 'polypeptide(L)'
;MSTGLLNLLMQIPSGMEWIFIIIIIVVVFFGVRKIPELARTFGKASAEYEKARIEAKRELQQLKSQDSNNRIGREKLEEIADSLGINYTNKNDDELRAAIDLELNKTSKK
;
A
#
# COMPACT_ATOMS: atom_id res chain seq x y z
N MET A 1 -42.97 2.53 -54.06
CA MET A 1 -43.07 3.14 -52.71
C MET A 1 -42.64 2.09 -51.69
N SER A 2 -41.93 2.47 -50.62
CA SER A 2 -41.50 1.60 -49.49
C SER A 2 -40.04 1.09 -49.46
N THR A 3 -39.04 1.92 -49.77
CA THR A 3 -37.64 1.69 -49.33
C THR A 3 -37.22 2.58 -48.15
N GLY A 4 -37.98 3.64 -47.84
CA GLY A 4 -37.63 4.59 -46.78
C GLY A 4 -37.51 3.98 -45.38
N LEU A 5 -38.31 2.94 -45.08
CA LEU A 5 -38.29 2.28 -43.78
C LEU A 5 -37.01 1.45 -43.56
N LEU A 6 -36.52 0.78 -44.61
CA LEU A 6 -35.27 0.01 -44.58
C LEU A 6 -34.05 0.92 -44.44
N ASN A 7 -34.09 2.10 -45.08
CA ASN A 7 -33.03 3.10 -44.97
C ASN A 7 -32.94 3.72 -43.57
N LEU A 8 -34.04 3.76 -42.82
CA LEU A 8 -34.06 4.22 -41.43
C LEU A 8 -33.48 3.17 -40.48
N LEU A 9 -33.73 1.88 -40.75
CA LEU A 9 -33.18 0.77 -39.96
C LEU A 9 -31.65 0.62 -40.11
N MET A 10 -31.10 0.99 -41.28
CA MET A 10 -29.65 1.04 -41.49
C MET A 10 -28.95 2.22 -40.78
N GLN A 11 -29.71 3.20 -40.28
CA GLN A 11 -29.15 4.32 -39.49
C GLN A 11 -29.11 4.02 -37.99
N ILE A 12 -29.49 2.81 -37.56
CA ILE A 12 -29.36 2.44 -36.15
C ILE A 12 -27.87 2.24 -35.84
N PRO A 13 -27.33 2.96 -34.83
CA PRO A 13 -25.97 2.80 -34.35
C PRO A 13 -25.60 1.34 -34.07
N SER A 14 -24.60 0.80 -34.79
CA SER A 14 -24.23 -0.62 -34.74
C SER A 14 -23.19 -0.98 -33.68
N GLY A 15 -22.63 0.00 -32.96
CA GLY A 15 -21.67 -0.28 -31.88
C GLY A 15 -20.93 0.95 -31.36
N MET A 16 -19.91 1.44 -32.09
CA MET A 16 -19.04 2.53 -31.61
C MET A 16 -19.78 3.84 -31.35
N GLU A 17 -20.83 4.12 -32.12
CA GLU A 17 -21.70 5.28 -31.95
C GLU A 17 -22.43 5.29 -30.58
N TRP A 18 -22.69 4.11 -29.99
CA TRP A 18 -23.26 4.04 -28.64
C TRP A 18 -22.32 4.60 -27.57
N ILE A 19 -21.01 4.46 -27.74
CA ILE A 19 -20.02 5.05 -26.82
C ILE A 19 -20.15 6.58 -26.85
N PHE A 20 -20.29 7.18 -28.04
CA PHE A 20 -20.49 8.62 -28.17
C PHE A 20 -21.81 9.08 -27.56
N ILE A 21 -22.90 8.34 -27.74
CA ILE A 21 -24.20 8.63 -27.13
C ILE A 21 -24.07 8.65 -25.60
N ILE A 22 -23.42 7.64 -25.01
CA ILE A 22 -23.20 7.57 -23.56
C ILE A 22 -22.36 8.76 -23.08
N ILE A 23 -21.28 9.10 -23.79
CA ILE A 23 -20.44 10.26 -23.45
C ILE A 23 -21.25 11.55 -23.50
N ILE A 24 -22.07 11.76 -24.53
CA ILE A 24 -22.93 12.94 -24.67
C ILE A 24 -23.91 13.02 -23.51
N ILE A 25 -24.58 11.91 -23.16
CA ILE A 25 -25.50 11.84 -22.02
C ILE A 25 -24.77 12.26 -20.75
N VAL A 26 -23.62 11.63 -20.44
CA VAL A 26 -22.81 11.97 -19.26
C VAL A 26 -22.41 13.45 -19.27
N VAL A 27 -22.00 13.98 -20.41
CA VAL A 27 -21.63 15.40 -20.55
C VAL A 27 -22.82 16.34 -20.39
N VAL A 28 -24.04 15.97 -20.79
CA VAL A 28 -25.23 16.80 -20.58
C VAL A 28 -25.62 16.84 -19.10
N PHE A 29 -25.61 15.69 -18.42
CA PHE A 29 -25.96 15.62 -17.00
C PHE A 29 -24.91 16.25 -16.09
N PHE A 30 -23.63 16.00 -16.35
CA PHE A 30 -22.53 16.48 -15.51
C PHE A 30 -21.89 17.77 -16.02
N GLY A 31 -22.05 18.12 -17.29
CA GLY A 31 -21.39 19.25 -17.94
C GLY A 31 -19.95 18.95 -18.34
N VAL A 32 -19.50 19.52 -19.48
CA VAL A 32 -18.11 19.40 -19.98
C VAL A 32 -17.05 19.88 -18.99
N ARG A 33 -17.41 20.78 -18.07
CA ARG A 33 -16.49 21.37 -17.09
C ARG A 33 -16.17 20.43 -15.92
N LYS A 34 -17.03 19.45 -15.63
CA LYS A 34 -16.84 18.55 -14.47
C LYS A 34 -15.78 17.49 -14.70
N ILE A 35 -15.62 16.99 -15.92
CA ILE A 35 -14.59 15.99 -16.22
C ILE A 35 -13.17 16.52 -15.94
N PRO A 36 -12.77 17.71 -16.44
CA PRO A 36 -11.46 18.31 -16.10
C PRO A 36 -11.30 18.65 -14.61
N GLU A 37 -12.37 19.10 -13.96
CA GLU A 37 -12.36 19.45 -12.54
C GLU A 37 -12.14 18.22 -11.64
N LEU A 38 -12.82 17.11 -11.95
CA LEU A 38 -12.64 15.81 -11.28
C LEU A 38 -11.22 15.27 -11.50
N ALA A 39 -10.71 15.31 -12.73
CA ALA A 39 -9.33 14.89 -13.01
C ALA A 39 -8.30 15.72 -12.22
N ARG A 40 -8.50 17.04 -12.12
CA ARG A 40 -7.59 17.93 -11.38
C ARG A 40 -7.65 17.70 -9.88
N THR A 41 -8.83 17.51 -9.31
CA THR A 41 -9.01 17.24 -7.87
C THR A 41 -8.50 15.86 -7.50
N PHE A 42 -8.84 14.83 -8.29
CA PHE A 42 -8.32 13.47 -8.12
C PHE A 42 -6.79 13.44 -8.27
N GLY A 43 -6.23 14.13 -9.26
CA GLY A 43 -4.78 14.22 -9.45
C GLY A 43 -4.08 14.87 -8.27
N LYS A 44 -4.65 15.94 -7.69
CA LYS A 44 -4.13 16.56 -6.46
C LYS A 44 -4.18 15.60 -5.28
N ALA A 45 -5.33 14.95 -5.05
CA ALA A 45 -5.50 14.00 -3.96
C ALA A 45 -4.52 12.82 -4.08
N SER A 46 -4.37 12.26 -5.28
CA SER A 46 -3.42 11.18 -5.56
C SER A 46 -1.97 11.61 -5.36
N ALA A 47 -1.61 12.85 -5.71
CA ALA A 47 -0.27 13.38 -5.51
C ALA A 47 0.06 13.57 -4.02
N GLU A 48 -0.86 14.16 -3.25
CA GLU A 48 -0.68 14.31 -1.79
C GLU A 48 -0.65 12.95 -1.08
N TYR A 49 -1.48 11.99 -1.51
CA TYR A 49 -1.44 10.63 -1.00
C TYR A 49 -0.08 9.95 -1.26
N GLU A 50 0.47 10.06 -2.47
CA GLU A 50 1.76 9.45 -2.77
C GLU A 50 2.90 10.12 -1.99
N LYS A 51 2.87 11.45 -1.81
CA LYS A 51 3.82 12.15 -0.93
C LYS A 51 3.76 11.62 0.50
N ALA A 52 2.56 11.57 1.08
CA ALA A 52 2.35 11.05 2.43
C ALA A 52 2.80 9.59 2.56
N ARG A 53 2.53 8.76 1.55
CA ARG A 53 2.99 7.37 1.49
C ARG A 53 4.51 7.24 1.45
N ILE A 54 5.21 8.12 0.71
CA ILE A 54 6.68 8.16 0.65
C ILE A 54 7.25 8.60 2.00
N GLU A 55 6.68 9.63 2.60
CA GLU A 55 7.08 10.13 3.92
C GLU A 55 6.90 9.07 5.01
N ALA A 56 5.72 8.45 5.08
CA ALA A 56 5.45 7.35 6.00
C ALA A 56 6.42 6.17 5.81
N LYS A 57 6.77 5.81 4.56
CA LYS A 57 7.79 4.78 4.30
C LYS A 57 9.17 5.19 4.80
N ARG A 58 9.57 6.46 4.63
CA ARG A 58 10.85 6.98 5.13
C ARG A 58 10.89 6.97 6.65
N GLU A 59 9.81 7.40 7.30
CA GLU A 59 9.69 7.34 8.76
C GLU A 59 9.78 5.90 9.26
N LEU A 60 9.06 4.96 8.66
CA LEU A 60 9.15 3.54 9.01
C LEU A 60 10.57 2.97 8.81
N GLN A 61 11.27 3.38 7.75
CA GLN A 61 12.67 2.97 7.52
C GLN A 61 13.63 3.60 8.52
N GLN A 62 13.40 4.86 8.92
CA GLN A 62 14.17 5.52 9.96
C GLN A 62 13.95 4.86 11.31
N LEU A 63 12.70 4.56 11.68
CA LEU A 63 12.37 3.82 12.90
C LEU A 63 13.01 2.43 12.89
N LYS A 64 12.94 1.68 11.78
CA LYS A 64 13.63 0.38 11.66
C LYS A 64 15.14 0.51 11.75
N SER A 65 15.73 1.53 11.14
CA SER A 65 17.18 1.78 11.22
C SER A 65 17.59 2.23 12.63
N GLN A 66 16.73 2.97 13.32
CA GLN A 66 16.93 3.42 14.69
C GLN A 66 16.74 2.28 15.69
N ASP A 67 15.80 1.36 15.46
CA ASP A 67 15.68 0.09 16.19
C ASP A 67 16.81 -0.90 15.87
N SER A 68 17.39 -0.83 14.67
CA SER A 68 18.64 -1.56 14.36
C SER A 68 19.83 -0.98 15.14
N ASN A 69 19.74 0.29 15.55
CA ASN A 69 20.68 0.93 16.48
C ASN A 69 20.20 0.89 17.95
N ASN A 70 18.98 0.41 18.20
CA ASN A 70 18.56 -0.15 19.48
C ASN A 70 19.23 -1.52 19.56
N ARG A 71 20.55 -1.49 19.78
CA ARG A 71 21.20 -2.53 20.54
C ARG A 71 20.29 -2.73 21.75
N ILE A 72 19.43 -3.77 21.73
CA ILE A 72 18.80 -4.32 22.93
C ILE A 72 19.91 -4.25 23.96
N GLY A 73 19.78 -3.28 24.88
CA GLY A 73 20.86 -2.95 25.79
C GLY A 73 21.22 -4.23 26.50
N ARG A 74 22.51 -4.42 26.77
CA ARG A 74 23.00 -5.61 27.46
C ARG A 74 22.07 -6.02 28.62
N GLU A 75 21.61 -5.04 29.40
CA GLU A 75 20.56 -5.18 30.42
C GLU A 75 19.33 -6.02 29.99
N LYS A 76 18.66 -5.68 28.87
CA LYS A 76 17.48 -6.43 28.40
C LYS A 76 17.84 -7.84 27.91
N LEU A 77 19.02 -8.00 27.33
CA LEU A 77 19.49 -9.34 26.94
C LEU A 77 19.75 -10.20 28.17
N GLU A 78 20.28 -9.62 29.24
CA GLU A 78 20.49 -10.28 30.52
C GLU A 78 19.16 -10.62 31.21
N GLU A 79 18.17 -9.73 31.21
CA GLU A 79 16.82 -10.00 31.73
C GLU A 79 16.13 -11.17 31.01
N ILE A 80 16.19 -11.19 29.68
CA ILE A 80 15.63 -12.29 28.88
C ILE A 80 16.40 -13.58 29.17
N ALA A 81 17.73 -13.52 29.26
CA ALA A 81 18.56 -14.67 29.58
C ALA A 81 18.26 -15.25 30.96
N ASP A 82 18.07 -14.41 31.99
CA ASP A 82 17.66 -14.83 33.33
C ASP A 82 16.31 -15.55 33.31
N SER A 83 15.33 -15.00 32.58
CA SER A 83 14.01 -15.64 32.44
C SER A 83 14.06 -17.01 31.76
N LEU A 84 15.04 -17.21 30.88
CA LEU A 84 15.27 -18.47 30.14
C LEU A 84 16.29 -19.39 30.81
N GLY A 85 16.91 -18.96 31.92
CA GLY A 85 17.97 -19.70 32.61
C GLY A 85 19.27 -19.83 31.81
N ILE A 86 19.55 -18.88 30.91
CA ILE A 86 20.75 -18.85 30.06
C ILE A 86 21.87 -18.11 30.81
N ASN A 87 23.04 -18.74 30.97
CA ASN A 87 24.21 -18.04 31.52
C ASN A 87 24.78 -17.02 30.52
N TYR A 88 24.92 -15.77 30.97
CA TYR A 88 25.35 -14.64 30.14
C TYR A 88 26.67 -13.96 30.57
N THR A 89 27.22 -14.31 31.75
CA THR A 89 28.37 -13.60 32.37
C THR A 89 29.64 -13.61 31.51
N ASN A 90 29.85 -14.65 30.70
CA ASN A 90 31.03 -14.78 29.83
C ASN A 90 30.70 -14.60 28.34
N LYS A 91 29.55 -14.00 28.01
CA LYS A 91 29.10 -13.79 26.63
C LYS A 91 29.17 -12.31 26.27
N ASN A 92 29.53 -12.03 25.03
CA ASN A 92 29.30 -10.69 24.44
C ASN A 92 27.84 -10.56 23.94
N ASP A 93 27.42 -9.35 23.61
CA ASP A 93 26.02 -9.05 23.27
C ASP A 93 25.51 -9.87 22.07
N ASP A 94 26.36 -10.15 21.09
CA ASP A 94 26.00 -10.93 19.90
C ASP A 94 25.88 -12.43 20.22
N GLU A 95 26.79 -12.98 21.04
CA GLU A 95 26.72 -14.36 21.53
C GLU A 95 25.54 -14.62 22.46
N LEU A 96 25.20 -13.63 23.28
CA LEU A 96 24.06 -13.68 24.18
C LEU A 96 22.73 -13.68 23.40
N ARG A 97 22.62 -12.82 22.39
CA ARG A 97 21.49 -12.83 21.44
C ARG A 97 21.33 -14.16 20.74
N ALA A 98 22.41 -14.71 20.17
CA ALA A 98 22.38 -15.99 19.48
C ALA A 98 21.94 -17.14 20.41
N ALA A 99 22.34 -17.12 21.68
CA ALA A 99 21.92 -18.11 22.66
C ALA A 99 20.43 -18.01 23.01
N ILE A 100 19.90 -16.79 23.17
CA ILE A 100 18.47 -16.52 23.40
C ILE A 100 17.64 -17.00 22.21
N ASP A 101 18.04 -16.64 20.98
CA ASP A 101 17.33 -17.02 19.76
C ASP A 101 17.26 -18.55 19.57
N LEU A 102 18.35 -19.25 19.93
CA LEU A 102 18.41 -20.71 19.89
C LEU A 102 17.41 -21.35 20.87
N GLU A 103 17.35 -20.86 22.11
CA GLU A 103 16.48 -21.42 23.14
C GLU A 103 15.00 -21.10 22.87
N LEU A 104 14.69 -19.91 22.35
CA LEU A 104 13.33 -19.55 21.91
C LEU A 104 12.83 -20.42 20.76
N ASN A 105 13.69 -20.74 19.79
CA ASN A 105 13.31 -21.62 18.69
C ASN A 105 13.14 -23.08 19.14
N LYS A 106 13.92 -23.51 20.13
CA LYS A 106 13.82 -24.86 20.73
C LYS A 106 12.55 -25.04 21.57
N THR A 107 12.13 -24.00 22.28
CA THR A 107 10.86 -23.99 23.04
C THR A 107 9.64 -23.88 22.13
N SER A 108 9.72 -23.21 20.98
CA SER A 108 8.63 -23.11 19.99
C SER A 108 8.40 -24.41 19.18
N LYS A 109 9.44 -25.25 19.02
CA LYS A 109 9.35 -26.52 18.29
C LYS A 109 8.96 -27.74 19.12
N LYS A 110 8.70 -27.57 20.42
CA LYS A 110 8.35 -28.65 21.34
C LYS A 110 6.85 -28.67 21.63
#